data_AF-A0A3L6RFS2-F1
#
_entry.id   AF-A0A3L6RFS2-F1
#
_cell.length_a   1.000
_cell.length_b   1.000
_cell.length_c   1.000
_cell.angle_alpha   90.00
_cell.angle_beta   90.00
_cell.angle_gamma   90.00
#
_symmetry.space_group_name_H-M   'P 1'
#
loop_
_entity.id
_entity.type
_entity.pdbx_description
1 polymer ?
#
loop_
_entity_poly.entity_id
_entity_poly.type
_entity_poly.pdbx_seq_one_letter_code
_entity_poly.pdbx_strand_id
1 'polypeptide(L)'
;MVSPDSPQKQVRFLTLSGHKKLLTPQPRLTTEFFSVLDAQMIPTGCIPEACTPVGAAKYGRPIGLDEKIKVDLIVIGSVAVDPASGARLGKVHDTQLVDDIPVEKLQVHDMPADIVCTPTQVIFTNTTIPKPQGIYWEKLSSEKLGQIRVLRELKARIEQETGTNLPLQCKRDGR
;
A
#
# COMPACT_ATOMS: atom_id res chain seq x y z
N MET A 1 -3.17 2.11 -8.00
CA MET A 1 -3.56 1.43 -6.75
C MET A 1 -4.20 2.44 -5.81
N VAL A 2 -5.32 2.10 -5.19
CA VAL A 2 -6.02 2.97 -4.23
C VAL A 2 -6.35 2.12 -2.99
N SER A 3 -6.23 2.67 -1.79
CA SER A 3 -6.57 1.92 -0.58
C SER A 3 -8.07 1.62 -0.52
N PRO A 4 -8.53 0.61 0.24
CA PRO A 4 -9.95 0.29 0.34
C PRO A 4 -10.72 1.21 1.30
N ASP A 5 -10.06 2.19 1.93
CA ASP A 5 -10.65 3.05 2.96
C ASP A 5 -11.82 3.87 2.41
N SER A 6 -12.84 4.09 3.24
CA SER A 6 -14.07 4.82 2.87
C SER A 6 -13.81 6.21 2.28
N PRO A 7 -12.90 7.05 2.84
CA PRO A 7 -12.62 8.38 2.27
C PRO A 7 -12.07 8.35 0.84
N GLN A 8 -11.49 7.23 0.40
CA GLN A 8 -10.92 7.08 -0.95
C GLN A 8 -11.90 6.44 -1.95
N LYS A 9 -13.16 6.19 -1.57
CA LYS A 9 -14.18 5.62 -2.46
C LYS A 9 -14.37 6.44 -3.74
N GLN A 10 -14.37 7.76 -3.62
CA GLN A 10 -14.52 8.64 -4.78
C GLN A 10 -13.32 8.55 -5.74
N VAL A 11 -12.11 8.36 -5.22
CA VAL A 11 -10.91 8.15 -6.05
C VAL A 11 -11.05 6.86 -6.85
N ARG A 12 -11.52 5.77 -6.21
CA ARG A 12 -11.80 4.49 -6.89
C ARG A 12 -12.88 4.64 -7.97
N PHE A 13 -13.93 5.40 -7.68
CA PHE A 13 -14.99 5.70 -8.63
C PHE A 13 -14.45 6.43 -9.85
N LEU A 14 -13.72 7.54 -9.65
CA LEU A 14 -13.14 8.30 -10.76
C LEU A 14 -12.11 7.49 -11.56
N THR A 15 -11.37 6.58 -10.92
CA THR A 15 -10.45 5.66 -11.59
C THR A 15 -11.21 4.77 -12.58
N LEU A 16 -12.28 4.11 -12.13
CA LEU A 16 -13.06 3.21 -12.97
C LEU A 16 -13.89 3.97 -14.02
N SER A 17 -14.55 5.07 -13.64
CA SER A 17 -15.27 5.94 -14.57
C SER A 17 -14.37 6.54 -15.65
N GLY A 18 -13.09 6.76 -15.35
CA GLY A 18 -12.07 7.16 -16.31
C GLY A 18 -11.47 6.02 -17.14
N HIS A 19 -12.10 4.83 -17.11
CA HIS A 19 -11.64 3.61 -17.80
C HIS A 19 -10.17 3.24 -17.50
N LYS A 20 -9.73 3.47 -16.26
CA LYS A 20 -8.42 3.01 -15.77
C LYS A 20 -8.59 1.73 -14.98
N LYS A 21 -7.57 0.88 -15.01
CA LYS A 21 -7.52 -0.32 -14.17
C LYS A 21 -7.30 0.09 -12.72
N LEU A 22 -8.16 -0.42 -11.84
CA LEU A 22 -8.06 -0.19 -10.40
C LEU A 22 -7.46 -1.42 -9.73
N LEU A 23 -6.34 -1.22 -9.04
CA LEU A 23 -5.77 -2.19 -8.11
C LEU A 23 -6.13 -1.77 -6.68
N THR A 24 -6.74 -2.67 -5.89
CA THR A 24 -7.10 -2.42 -4.49
C THR A 24 -6.81 -3.65 -3.62
N PRO A 25 -6.31 -3.49 -2.38
CA PRO A 25 -6.16 -4.61 -1.45
C PRO A 25 -7.48 -5.34 -1.19
N GLN A 26 -7.42 -6.67 -1.01
CA GLN A 26 -8.61 -7.45 -0.63
C GLN A 26 -8.90 -7.40 0.88
N PRO A 27 -10.18 -7.45 1.28
CA PRO A 27 -10.55 -7.65 2.67
C PRO A 27 -10.12 -9.05 3.13
N ARG A 28 -9.28 -9.12 4.17
CA ARG A 28 -8.71 -10.35 4.76
C ARG A 28 -7.69 -11.03 3.82
N LEU A 29 -6.42 -10.95 4.19
CA LEU A 29 -5.25 -11.43 3.44
C LEU A 29 -5.09 -12.97 3.43
N THR A 30 -6.18 -13.72 3.28
CA THR A 30 -6.20 -15.17 3.53
C THR A 30 -5.84 -16.02 2.31
N THR A 31 -5.98 -15.52 1.09
CA THR A 31 -5.68 -16.27 -0.15
C THR A 31 -5.06 -15.40 -1.25
N GLU A 32 -5.62 -14.22 -1.53
CA GLU A 32 -5.22 -13.35 -2.64
C GLU A 32 -5.09 -11.90 -2.15
N PHE A 33 -4.12 -11.13 -2.69
CA PHE A 33 -3.64 -9.90 -2.04
C PHE A 33 -4.37 -8.65 -2.51
N PHE A 34 -4.67 -8.62 -3.80
CA PHE A 34 -5.33 -7.50 -4.43
C PHE A 34 -6.43 -7.99 -5.35
N SER A 35 -7.39 -7.11 -5.60
CA SER A 35 -8.33 -7.20 -6.70
C SER A 35 -7.93 -6.23 -7.79
N VAL A 36 -7.94 -6.70 -9.03
CA VAL A 36 -7.87 -5.86 -10.23
C VAL A 36 -9.28 -5.70 -10.77
N LEU A 37 -9.71 -4.46 -10.90
CA LEU A 37 -10.99 -4.09 -11.49
C LEU A 37 -10.76 -3.34 -12.81
N ASP A 38 -11.59 -3.67 -13.79
CA ASP A 38 -11.68 -2.99 -15.07
C ASP A 38 -13.14 -2.62 -15.33
N ALA A 39 -13.40 -1.36 -15.68
CA ALA A 39 -14.75 -0.86 -15.91
C ALA A 39 -15.50 -1.63 -17.01
N GLN A 40 -14.78 -2.19 -17.98
CA GLN A 40 -15.38 -2.98 -19.07
C GLN A 40 -15.93 -4.34 -18.58
N MET A 41 -15.44 -4.83 -17.45
CA MET A 41 -15.86 -6.10 -16.84
C MET A 41 -16.95 -5.91 -15.78
N ILE A 42 -17.32 -4.66 -15.49
CA ILE A 42 -18.31 -4.32 -14.46
C ILE A 42 -19.65 -4.04 -15.15
N PRO A 43 -20.76 -4.67 -14.71
CA PRO A 43 -22.07 -4.39 -15.27
C PRO A 43 -22.44 -2.90 -15.17
N THR A 44 -23.19 -2.41 -16.15
CA THR A 44 -23.64 -1.01 -16.20
C THR A 44 -24.37 -0.62 -14.91
N GLY A 45 -23.96 0.50 -14.32
CA GLY A 45 -24.53 1.00 -13.04
C GLY A 45 -23.89 0.41 -11.77
N CYS A 46 -23.02 -0.60 -11.89
CA CYS A 46 -22.41 -1.27 -10.72
C CYS A 46 -21.08 -0.65 -10.26
N ILE A 47 -20.53 0.36 -10.96
CA ILE A 47 -19.27 1.02 -10.56
C ILE A 47 -19.29 1.54 -9.09
N PRO A 48 -20.36 2.20 -8.61
CA PRO A 48 -20.42 2.66 -7.22
C PRO A 48 -20.31 1.52 -6.19
N GLU A 49 -20.87 0.35 -6.48
CA GLU A 49 -20.77 -0.86 -5.65
C GLU A 49 -19.36 -1.43 -5.73
N ALA A 50 -18.78 -1.55 -6.94
CA ALA A 50 -17.42 -2.03 -7.18
C ALA A 50 -16.34 -1.24 -6.44
N CYS A 51 -16.62 0.02 -6.08
CA CYS A 51 -15.74 0.85 -5.28
C CYS A 51 -15.80 0.57 -3.76
N THR A 52 -16.65 -0.35 -3.29
CA THR A 52 -16.71 -0.79 -1.89
C THR A 52 -15.81 -2.01 -1.67
N PRO A 53 -15.39 -2.32 -0.43
CA PRO A 53 -14.62 -3.54 -0.17
C PRO A 53 -15.33 -4.82 -0.64
N VAL A 54 -16.65 -4.91 -0.43
CA VAL A 54 -17.48 -6.05 -0.86
C VAL A 54 -17.58 -6.11 -2.37
N GLY A 55 -17.84 -4.98 -3.03
CA GLY A 55 -17.91 -4.92 -4.49
C GLY A 55 -16.56 -5.19 -5.16
N ALA A 56 -15.45 -4.76 -4.56
CA ALA A 56 -14.11 -5.06 -5.05
C ALA A 56 -13.80 -6.57 -5.04
N ALA A 57 -14.29 -7.30 -4.03
CA ALA A 57 -14.20 -8.76 -3.98
C ALA A 57 -15.16 -9.44 -4.97
N LYS A 58 -16.34 -8.85 -5.20
CA LYS A 58 -17.38 -9.39 -6.10
C LYS A 58 -17.06 -9.21 -7.59
N TYR A 59 -16.58 -8.03 -7.98
CA TYR A 59 -16.38 -7.66 -9.39
C TYR A 59 -14.91 -7.65 -9.80
N GLY A 60 -13.99 -7.67 -8.84
CA GLY A 60 -12.56 -7.69 -9.12
C GLY A 60 -12.07 -9.10 -9.38
N ARG A 61 -11.11 -9.21 -10.29
CA ARG A 61 -10.31 -10.43 -10.44
C ARG A 61 -9.25 -10.45 -9.35
N PRO A 62 -9.17 -11.49 -8.51
CA PRO A 62 -8.10 -11.60 -7.56
C PRO A 62 -6.75 -11.81 -8.25
N ILE A 63 -5.67 -11.34 -7.63
CA ILE A 63 -4.31 -11.56 -8.11
C ILE A 63 -3.39 -12.04 -6.97
N GLY A 64 -2.53 -13.00 -7.33
CA GLY A 64 -1.48 -13.56 -6.46
C GLY A 64 -0.09 -13.00 -6.79
N LEU A 65 0.94 -13.63 -6.22
CA LEU A 65 2.35 -13.21 -6.37
C LEU A 65 2.93 -13.40 -7.78
N ASP A 66 2.36 -14.30 -8.58
CA ASP A 66 2.86 -14.62 -9.92
C ASP A 66 2.44 -13.61 -11.01
N GLU A 67 1.45 -12.78 -10.69
CA GLU A 67 0.92 -11.83 -11.66
C GLU A 67 1.88 -10.64 -11.85
N LYS A 68 2.34 -10.42 -13.09
CA LYS A 68 3.15 -9.24 -13.43
C LYS A 68 2.24 -8.04 -13.67
N ILE A 69 2.17 -7.14 -12.68
CA ILE A 69 1.40 -5.90 -12.78
C ILE A 69 2.32 -4.70 -12.70
N LYS A 70 2.13 -3.76 -13.64
CA LYS A 70 2.68 -2.42 -13.54
C LYS A 70 1.69 -1.51 -12.82
N VAL A 71 2.15 -0.80 -11.80
CA VAL A 71 1.36 0.22 -11.08
C VAL A 71 1.90 1.60 -11.45
N ASP A 72 1.12 2.40 -12.16
CA ASP A 72 1.54 3.75 -12.59
C ASP A 72 1.34 4.83 -11.52
N LEU A 73 0.36 4.65 -10.63
CA LEU A 73 0.05 5.59 -9.55
C LEU A 73 -0.42 4.84 -8.30
N ILE A 74 0.05 5.27 -7.13
CA ILE A 74 -0.46 4.81 -5.83
C ILE A 74 -1.08 6.01 -5.12
N VAL A 75 -2.34 5.87 -4.70
CA VAL A 75 -3.02 6.85 -3.85
C VAL A 75 -3.03 6.34 -2.42
N ILE A 76 -2.48 7.14 -1.52
CA ILE A 76 -2.35 6.82 -0.09
C ILE A 76 -2.89 8.00 0.70
N GLY A 77 -3.66 7.70 1.76
CA GLY A 77 -4.09 8.72 2.71
C GLY A 77 -2.95 9.12 3.64
N SER A 78 -2.96 10.37 4.07
CA SER A 78 -2.03 10.87 5.08
C SER A 78 -2.77 11.71 6.10
N VAL A 79 -2.30 11.71 7.34
CA VAL A 79 -2.76 12.60 8.40
C VAL A 79 -1.97 13.91 8.36
N ALA A 80 -0.65 13.81 8.17
CA ALA A 80 0.23 14.95 7.98
C ALA A 80 1.17 14.70 6.80
N VAL A 81 1.60 15.77 6.14
CA VAL A 81 2.57 15.73 5.06
C VAL A 81 3.39 17.03 5.08
N ASP A 82 4.69 16.90 4.89
CA ASP A 82 5.57 18.03 4.63
C ASP A 82 5.58 18.27 3.11
N PRO A 83 5.06 19.41 2.64
CA PRO A 83 4.99 19.72 1.22
C PRO A 83 6.37 19.94 0.58
N ALA A 84 7.40 20.31 1.35
CA ALA A 84 8.73 20.59 0.83
C ALA A 84 9.53 19.30 0.60
N SER A 85 9.46 18.34 1.53
CA SER A 85 10.21 17.08 1.42
C SER A 85 9.38 15.91 0.89
N GLY A 86 8.05 15.99 0.92
CA GLY A 86 7.16 14.85 0.66
C GLY A 86 7.12 13.80 1.78
N ALA A 87 7.78 14.05 2.91
CA ALA A 87 7.65 13.24 4.11
C ALA A 87 6.19 13.21 4.57
N ARG A 88 5.70 12.06 5.02
CA ARG A 88 4.28 11.92 5.37
C ARG A 88 4.03 10.94 6.51
N LEU A 89 3.00 11.21 7.31
CA LEU A 89 2.56 10.37 8.42
C LEU A 89 1.16 9.84 8.14
N GLY A 90 1.06 8.51 8.00
CA GLY A 90 -0.19 7.83 7.62
C GLY A 90 -1.10 7.54 8.81
N LYS A 91 -0.89 6.40 9.47
CA LYS A 91 -1.58 6.07 10.73
C LYS A 91 -0.87 6.80 11.88
N VAL A 92 -1.64 7.36 12.80
CA VAL A 92 -1.11 8.03 13.99
C VAL A 92 -0.96 7.01 15.11
N HIS A 93 0.26 6.84 15.58
CA HIS A 93 0.61 6.35 16.90
C HIS A 93 0.90 7.55 17.79
N ASP A 94 0.76 7.44 19.12
CA ASP A 94 0.95 8.56 20.05
C ASP A 94 2.32 9.26 19.92
N THR A 95 3.32 8.54 19.39
CA THR A 95 4.67 9.03 19.11
C THR A 95 4.80 9.88 17.85
N GLN A 96 3.73 10.06 17.07
CA GLN A 96 3.69 10.78 15.80
C GLN A 96 3.03 12.17 15.92
N LEU A 97 2.83 12.67 17.14
CA LEU A 97 2.50 14.07 17.42
C LEU A 97 3.80 14.89 17.41
N VAL A 98 4.03 15.64 16.34
CA VAL A 98 5.22 16.46 16.13
C VAL A 98 4.81 17.78 15.47
N ASP A 99 5.50 18.88 15.78
CA ASP A 99 5.23 20.20 15.19
C ASP A 99 5.60 20.25 13.70
N ASP A 100 6.70 19.57 13.33
CA ASP A 100 7.16 19.34 11.96
C ASP A 100 7.46 17.84 11.77
N ILE A 101 7.44 17.32 10.54
CA ILE A 101 7.80 15.92 10.26
C ILE A 101 9.33 15.81 10.05
N PRO A 102 10.12 15.41 11.07
CA PRO A 102 11.56 15.26 10.90
C PRO A 102 11.86 14.11 9.94
N VAL A 103 12.45 14.44 8.79
CA VAL A 103 12.81 13.47 7.74
C VAL A 103 13.73 12.37 8.29
N GLU A 104 14.61 12.72 9.24
CA GLU A 104 15.53 11.80 9.90
C GLU A 104 14.85 10.74 10.78
N LYS A 105 13.58 10.94 11.18
CA LYS A 105 12.80 9.93 11.91
C LYS A 105 11.98 9.02 11.01
N LEU A 106 11.96 9.28 9.69
CA LEU A 106 11.31 8.38 8.75
C LEU A 106 12.00 7.03 8.74
N GLN A 107 11.20 5.98 8.72
CA GLN A 107 11.70 4.63 8.59
C GLN A 107 12.04 4.36 7.13
N VAL A 108 13.01 3.47 6.89
CA VAL A 108 13.47 3.11 5.53
C VAL A 108 12.34 2.55 4.64
N HIS A 109 11.25 2.10 5.27
CA HIS A 109 10.09 1.53 4.62
C HIS A 109 8.91 2.52 4.51
N ASP A 110 9.08 3.76 4.97
CA ASP A 110 8.10 4.81 4.74
C ASP A 110 8.12 5.23 3.27
N MET A 111 6.92 5.43 2.71
CA MET A 111 6.75 5.82 1.32
C MET A 111 6.52 7.34 1.24
N PRO A 112 7.47 8.14 0.73
CA PRO A 112 7.28 9.58 0.55
C PRO A 112 6.23 9.85 -0.54
N ALA A 113 5.60 11.03 -0.47
CA ALA A 113 4.63 11.49 -1.47
C ALA A 113 5.31 12.32 -2.55
N ASP A 114 5.18 11.94 -3.81
CA ASP A 114 5.62 12.76 -4.95
C ASP A 114 4.67 13.93 -5.22
N ILE A 115 3.37 13.71 -4.95
CA ILE A 115 2.29 14.66 -5.19
C ILE A 115 1.40 14.70 -3.94
N VAL A 116 1.10 15.91 -3.48
CA VAL A 116 0.16 16.17 -2.39
C VAL A 116 -1.05 16.89 -2.95
N CYS A 117 -2.23 16.30 -2.76
CA CYS A 117 -3.50 16.93 -3.15
C CYS A 117 -4.25 17.35 -1.89
N THR A 118 -4.56 18.64 -1.79
CA THR A 118 -5.41 19.23 -0.74
C THR A 118 -6.67 19.83 -1.37
N PRO A 119 -7.70 20.21 -0.60
CA PRO A 119 -8.90 20.82 -1.17
C PRO A 119 -8.64 22.10 -1.99
N THR A 120 -7.57 22.83 -1.71
CA THR A 120 -7.27 24.14 -2.32
C THR A 120 -6.11 24.13 -3.31
N GLN A 121 -5.24 23.12 -3.25
CA GLN A 121 -4.03 23.10 -4.07
C GLN A 121 -3.47 21.69 -4.29
N VAL A 122 -2.68 21.56 -5.36
CA VAL A 122 -1.87 20.38 -5.67
C VAL A 122 -0.40 20.80 -5.63
N ILE A 123 0.42 20.04 -4.90
CA ILE A 123 1.84 20.32 -4.67
C ILE A 123 2.65 19.14 -5.21
N PHE A 124 3.66 19.44 -6.02
CA PHE A 124 4.66 18.47 -6.46
C PHE A 124 5.89 18.63 -5.57
N THR A 125 6.21 17.61 -4.79
CA THR A 125 7.20 17.73 -3.71
C THR A 125 8.64 17.67 -4.23
N ASN A 126 8.86 17.09 -5.42
CA ASN A 126 10.19 16.79 -5.96
C ASN A 126 11.09 16.09 -4.92
N THR A 127 10.49 15.23 -4.09
CA THR A 127 11.15 14.57 -2.96
C THR A 127 12.44 13.87 -3.38
N THR A 128 13.50 14.11 -2.62
CA THR A 128 14.77 13.38 -2.74
C THR A 128 14.84 12.17 -1.82
N ILE A 129 13.79 11.92 -1.02
CA ILE A 129 13.73 10.79 -0.10
C ILE A 129 13.59 9.51 -0.94
N PRO A 130 14.47 8.51 -0.76
CA PRO A 130 14.40 7.28 -1.55
C PRO A 130 13.14 6.50 -1.20
N LYS A 131 12.46 5.99 -2.23
CA LYS A 131 11.33 5.07 -2.06
C LYS A 131 11.85 3.69 -1.60
N PRO A 132 11.08 2.96 -0.79
CA PRO A 132 11.43 1.60 -0.42
C PRO A 132 11.61 0.72 -1.66
N GLN A 133 12.68 -0.07 -1.69
CA GLN A 133 13.08 -0.87 -2.86
C GLN A 133 12.59 -2.33 -2.78
N GLY A 134 11.89 -2.70 -1.71
CA GLY A 134 11.39 -4.04 -1.52
C GLY A 134 11.06 -4.34 -0.07
N ILE A 135 11.10 -5.63 0.27
CA ILE A 135 10.82 -6.11 1.62
C ILE A 135 12.12 -6.16 2.42
N TYR A 136 12.15 -5.43 3.54
CA TYR A 136 13.24 -5.43 4.51
C TYR A 136 13.03 -6.57 5.52
N TRP A 137 13.44 -7.79 5.14
CA TRP A 137 13.18 -9.01 5.91
C TRP A 137 13.73 -8.93 7.35
N GLU A 138 14.87 -8.29 7.55
CA GLU A 138 15.52 -8.06 8.84
C GLU A 138 14.71 -7.16 9.80
N LYS A 139 13.67 -6.48 9.30
CA LYS A 139 12.73 -5.68 10.10
C LYS A 139 11.43 -6.43 10.44
N LEU A 140 11.25 -7.64 9.92
CA LEU A 140 10.09 -8.47 10.20
C LEU A 140 10.39 -9.45 11.34
N SER A 141 9.58 -9.43 12.39
CA SER A 141 9.62 -10.46 13.43
C SER A 141 8.95 -11.73 12.95
N SER A 142 9.35 -12.89 13.50
CA SER A 142 8.71 -14.18 13.20
C SER A 142 7.21 -14.19 13.50
N GLU A 143 6.77 -13.40 14.49
CA GLU A 143 5.36 -13.23 14.82
C GLU A 143 4.60 -12.50 13.71
N LYS A 144 5.09 -11.34 13.25
CA LYS A 144 4.49 -10.60 12.13
C LYS A 144 4.47 -11.43 10.86
N LEU A 145 5.55 -12.17 10.60
CA LEU A 145 5.62 -13.11 9.50
C LEU A 145 4.56 -14.21 9.64
N GLY A 146 4.38 -14.76 10.85
CA GLY A 146 3.36 -15.76 11.16
C GLY A 146 1.92 -15.29 10.91
N GLN A 147 1.65 -14.00 11.09
CA GLN A 147 0.33 -13.40 10.90
C GLN A 147 -0.01 -13.13 9.43
N ILE A 148 1.00 -12.94 8.58
CA ILE A 148 0.81 -12.50 7.19
C ILE A 148 1.22 -13.63 6.25
N ARG A 149 0.22 -14.41 5.81
CA ARG A 149 0.40 -15.59 4.93
C ARG A 149 1.27 -15.30 3.71
N VAL A 150 1.05 -14.17 3.03
CA VAL A 150 1.81 -13.79 1.83
C VAL A 150 3.29 -13.63 2.05
N LEU A 151 3.66 -13.04 3.20
CA LEU A 151 5.06 -12.81 3.50
C LEU A 151 5.76 -14.14 3.75
N ARG A 152 5.08 -15.14 4.33
CA ARG A 152 5.63 -16.50 4.48
C ARG A 152 5.84 -17.18 3.13
N GLU A 153 4.82 -17.17 2.28
CA GLU A 153 4.89 -17.82 0.97
C GLU A 153 5.99 -17.19 0.11
N LEU A 154 6.07 -15.85 0.10
CA LEU A 154 7.10 -15.12 -0.61
C LEU A 154 8.51 -15.38 -0.04
N LYS A 155 8.66 -15.41 1.29
CA LYS A 155 9.94 -15.73 1.93
C LYS A 155 10.40 -17.13 1.52
N ALA A 156 9.55 -18.14 1.73
CA ALA A 156 9.86 -19.53 1.42
C ALA A 156 10.25 -19.72 -0.06
N ARG A 157 9.53 -19.06 -0.96
CA ARG A 157 9.84 -19.08 -2.39
C ARG A 157 11.22 -18.49 -2.69
N ILE A 158 11.53 -17.31 -2.17
CA ILE A 158 12.83 -16.67 -2.40
C ILE A 158 13.97 -17.50 -1.81
N GLU A 159 13.79 -18.11 -0.63
CA GLU A 159 14.80 -18.97 -0.02
C GLU A 159 15.03 -20.25 -0.83
N GLN A 160 13.98 -20.83 -1.41
CA GLN A 160 14.09 -21.97 -2.32
C GLN A 160 14.79 -21.61 -3.63
N GLU A 161 14.47 -20.44 -4.22
CA GLU A 161 15.05 -19.97 -5.48
C GLU A 161 16.53 -19.55 -5.33
N THR A 162 16.89 -18.93 -4.20
CA THR A 162 18.23 -18.40 -3.95
C THR A 162 19.13 -19.34 -3.15
N GLY A 163 18.57 -20.38 -2.53
CA GLY A 163 19.28 -21.28 -1.61
C GLY A 163 19.78 -20.60 -0.32
N THR A 164 19.37 -19.36 -0.05
CA THR A 164 19.86 -18.54 1.07
C THR A 164 18.73 -18.23 2.03
N ASN A 165 18.96 -18.38 3.33
CA ASN A 165 17.98 -17.98 4.33
C ASN A 165 17.90 -16.46 4.47
N LEU A 166 16.71 -15.90 4.32
CA LEU A 166 16.42 -14.49 4.49
C LEU A 166 16.40 -14.12 5.98
N PRO A 167 17.06 -13.01 6.38
CA PRO A 167 17.16 -12.60 7.77
C PRO A 167 15.79 -12.21 8.34
N LEU A 168 15.62 -12.35 9.66
CA LEU A 168 14.45 -11.84 10.38
C LEU A 168 14.93 -11.02 11.58
N GLN A 169 14.06 -10.12 12.06
CA GLN A 169 14.33 -9.35 13.26
C GLN A 169 14.44 -10.30 14.46
N CYS A 170 15.65 -10.47 15.00
CA CYS A 170 15.83 -11.11 16.31
C CYS A 170 15.06 -10.31 17.36
N LYS A 171 14.35 -11.01 18.26
CA LYS A 171 13.85 -10.39 19.48
C LYS A 171 15.05 -9.81 20.22
N ARG A 172 15.16 -8.48 20.30
CA ARG A 172 16.05 -7.89 21.29
C ARG A 172 15.40 -8.21 22.64
N ASP A 173 16.08 -8.98 23.48
CA ASP A 173 15.72 -9.06 24.89
C ASP A 173 15.63 -7.63 25.43
N GLY A 174 14.45 -7.28 25.90
CA GLY A 174 14.20 -5.98 26.50
C GLY A 174 15.13 -5.79 27.69
N ARG A 175 15.90 -4.71 27.68
CA ARG A 175 16.28 -3.98 28.89
C ARG A 175 15.39 -2.76 28.98
#